data_AF-A0A965QA82-F1
#
_entry.id   AF-A0A965QA82-F1
#
_cell.length_a   1.000
_cell.length_b   1.000
_cell.length_c   1.000
_cell.angle_alpha   90.00
_cell.angle_beta   90.00
_cell.angle_gamma   90.00
#
_symmetry.space_group_name_H-M   'P 1'
#
loop_
_entity.id
_entity.type
_entity.pdbx_description
1 polymer ?
#
loop_
_entity_poly.entity_id
_entity_poly.type
_entity_poly.pdbx_seq_one_letter_code
_entity_poly.pdbx_strand_id
1 'polypeptide(L)'
;MRIMRSLNAPRLLVWIAWTDPKHIPHWLFGPPGWSVPECHVDQRVGGTYRFVYKAPTGETGMILSGEYLAVEPIDLLKSKETWSEP
;
A
#
# COMPACT_ATOMS: atom_id res chain seq x y z
N MET A 1 -12.47 12.68 -6.08
CA MET A 1 -11.25 13.23 -6.73
C MET A 1 -10.66 12.15 -7.65
N ARG A 2 -10.04 12.51 -8.78
CA ARG A 2 -9.38 11.55 -9.70
C ARG A 2 -7.94 11.99 -9.95
N ILE A 3 -6.99 11.06 -9.86
CA ILE A 3 -5.57 11.26 -10.17
C ILE A 3 -5.20 10.33 -11.33
N MET A 4 -4.42 10.83 -12.28
CA MET A 4 -3.83 10.03 -13.36
C MET A 4 -2.35 10.36 -13.50
N ARG A 5 -1.52 9.35 -13.74
CA ARG A 5 -0.07 9.46 -13.93
C ARG A 5 0.36 8.49 -15.03
N SER A 6 1.32 8.92 -15.84
CA SER A 6 1.97 8.06 -16.84
C SER A 6 3.30 7.57 -16.25
N LEU A 7 3.56 6.27 -16.36
CA LEU A 7 4.77 5.64 -15.85
C LEU A 7 5.51 4.98 -17.02
N ASN A 8 6.81 5.25 -17.14
CA ASN A 8 7.67 4.58 -18.11
C ASN A 8 8.12 3.21 -17.56
N ALA A 9 7.17 2.30 -17.37
CA ALA A 9 7.40 0.97 -16.84
C ALA A 9 6.38 -0.04 -17.39
N PRO A 10 6.74 -1.32 -17.51
CA PRO A 10 5.78 -2.38 -17.82
C PRO A 10 4.65 -2.46 -16.79
N ARG A 11 3.43 -2.73 -17.27
CA ARG A 11 2.22 -2.83 -16.42
C ARG A 11 2.38 -3.84 -15.28
N LEU A 12 3.06 -4.95 -15.54
CA LEU A 12 3.34 -5.99 -14.53
C LEU A 12 4.18 -5.46 -13.36
N LEU A 13 5.18 -4.62 -13.61
CA LEU A 13 5.99 -4.05 -12.54
C LEU A 13 5.21 -3.04 -11.72
N VAL A 14 4.34 -2.27 -12.37
CA VAL A 14 3.40 -1.39 -11.66
C VAL A 14 2.49 -2.21 -10.77
N TRP A 15 1.90 -3.30 -11.27
CA TRP A 15 1.09 -4.20 -10.47
C TRP A 15 1.83 -4.72 -9.23
N ILE A 16 3.03 -5.29 -9.43
CA ILE A 16 3.86 -5.83 -8.34
C ILE A 16 4.17 -4.75 -7.29
N ALA A 17 4.42 -3.50 -7.69
CA ALA A 17 4.69 -2.41 -6.76
C ALA A 17 3.51 -2.11 -5.80
N TRP A 18 2.28 -2.42 -6.20
CA TRP A 18 1.08 -2.21 -5.39
C TRP A 18 0.65 -3.45 -4.59
N THR A 19 1.24 -4.62 -4.87
CA THR A 19 0.67 -5.90 -4.42
C THR A 19 1.67 -6.80 -3.69
N ASP A 20 2.97 -6.62 -3.94
CA ASP A 20 4.01 -7.33 -3.21
C ASP A 20 4.46 -6.51 -1.99
N PRO A 21 4.33 -7.03 -0.76
CA PRO A 21 4.75 -6.33 0.45
C PRO A 21 6.25 -6.00 0.49
N LYS A 22 7.08 -6.64 -0.35
CA LYS A 22 8.49 -6.28 -0.52
C LYS A 22 8.68 -4.95 -1.23
N HIS A 23 7.73 -4.51 -2.05
CA HIS A 23 7.87 -3.33 -2.90
C HIS A 23 7.09 -2.12 -2.38
N ILE A 24 5.94 -2.32 -1.73
CA ILE A 24 5.09 -1.24 -1.19
C ILE A 24 5.87 -0.26 -0.29
N PRO A 25 6.70 -0.70 0.67
CA PRO A 25 7.43 0.20 1.57
C PRO A 25 8.40 1.16 0.88
N HIS A 26 8.80 0.89 -0.37
CA HIS A 26 9.76 1.73 -1.08
C HIS A 26 9.17 2.99 -1.70
N TRP A 27 7.85 3.07 -1.85
CA TRP A 27 7.19 4.22 -2.47
C TRP A 27 6.00 4.74 -1.64
N LEU A 28 5.39 3.89 -0.80
CA LEU A 28 4.30 4.25 0.10
C LEU A 28 4.80 4.37 1.55
N PHE A 29 5.91 5.07 1.77
CA PHE A 29 6.55 5.22 3.08
C PHE A 29 6.04 6.40 3.93
N GLY A 30 5.13 7.21 3.40
CA GLY A 30 4.56 8.37 4.09
C GLY A 30 5.43 9.64 3.96
N PRO A 31 5.38 10.55 4.95
CA PRO A 31 6.18 11.77 4.94
C PRO A 31 7.70 11.51 4.91
N PRO A 32 8.53 12.52 4.55
CA PRO A 32 9.98 12.38 4.56
C PRO A 32 10.53 11.85 5.89
N GLY A 33 11.40 10.84 5.82
CA GLY A 33 12.02 10.19 6.98
C GLY A 33 11.16 9.10 7.65
N TRP A 34 9.90 8.94 7.26
CA TRP A 34 9.06 7.86 7.76
C TRP A 34 9.41 6.54 7.07
N SER A 35 9.05 5.44 7.72
CA SER A 35 9.24 4.08 7.21
C SER A 35 8.00 3.22 7.44
N VAL A 36 7.90 2.12 6.70
CA VAL A 36 6.85 1.10 6.88
C VAL A 36 7.52 -0.22 7.26
N PRO A 37 7.86 -0.42 8.55
CA PRO A 37 8.53 -1.63 9.01
C PRO A 37 7.65 -2.89 8.93
N GLU A 38 6.33 -2.74 8.97
CA GLU A 38 5.39 -3.85 8.86
C GLU A 38 4.46 -3.62 7.67
N CYS A 39 4.49 -4.54 6.71
CA CYS A 39 3.67 -4.52 5.53
C CYS A 39 3.07 -5.92 5.32
N HIS A 40 1.77 -6.03 5.53
CA HIS A 40 1.02 -7.27 5.29
C HIS A 40 0.02 -7.07 4.15
N VAL A 41 -0.07 -8.07 3.27
CA VAL A 41 -0.97 -8.09 2.12
C VAL A 41 -1.50 -9.51 1.92
N ASP A 42 -2.82 -9.68 2.01
CA ASP A 42 -3.55 -10.87 1.56
C ASP A 42 -4.30 -10.53 0.28
N GLN A 43 -3.64 -10.71 -0.87
CA GLN A 43 -4.10 -10.20 -2.15
C GLN A 43 -5.17 -11.10 -2.81
N ARG A 44 -6.38 -11.04 -2.28
CA ARG A 44 -7.58 -11.69 -2.85
C ARG A 44 -8.82 -10.87 -2.54
N VAL A 45 -9.92 -11.08 -3.25
CA VAL A 45 -11.19 -10.44 -2.92
C VAL A 45 -11.62 -10.85 -1.50
N GLY A 46 -11.94 -9.85 -0.67
CA GLY A 46 -12.21 -10.01 0.77
C GLY A 46 -10.96 -10.20 1.64
N GLY A 47 -9.76 -10.26 1.05
CA GLY A 47 -8.49 -10.23 1.77
C GLY A 47 -8.14 -8.83 2.23
N THR A 48 -7.25 -8.72 3.22
CA THR A 48 -6.91 -7.45 3.86
C THR A 48 -5.43 -7.10 3.70
N TYR A 49 -5.12 -5.81 3.84
CA TYR A 49 -3.75 -5.32 3.99
C TYR A 49 -3.64 -4.43 5.21
N ARG A 50 -2.42 -4.36 5.76
CA ARG A 50 -2.09 -3.55 6.93
C ARG A 50 -0.65 -3.06 6.83
N PHE A 51 -0.48 -1.74 6.86
CA PHE A 51 0.81 -1.07 6.81
C PHE A 51 0.98 -0.22 8.07
N VAL A 52 2.01 -0.52 8.86
CA VAL A 52 2.34 0.24 10.07
C VAL A 52 3.42 1.25 9.73
N TYR A 53 3.12 2.53 9.95
CA TYR A 53 4.02 3.63 9.67
C TYR A 53 4.73 4.06 10.94
N LYS A 54 6.04 4.28 10.82
CA LYS A 54 6.91 4.70 11.91
C LYS A 54 7.59 6.02 11.57
N ALA A 55 7.45 6.98 12.48
CA ALA A 55 8.10 8.29 12.38
C ALA A 55 9.62 8.16 12.65
N PRO A 56 10.44 9.13 12.21
CA PRO A 56 11.89 9.15 12.50
C PRO A 56 12.22 9.11 14.00
N THR A 57 11.31 9.60 14.85
CA THR A 57 11.44 9.59 16.32
C THR A 57 11.36 8.18 16.91
N GLY A 58 10.89 7.20 16.15
CA GLY A 58 10.72 5.82 16.59
C GLY A 58 9.32 5.48 17.11
N GLU A 59 8.39 6.43 17.12
CA GLU A 59 7.00 6.20 17.49
C GLU A 59 6.20 5.69 16.28
N THR A 60 5.28 4.75 16.53
CA THR A 60 4.28 4.37 15.53
C THR A 60 3.33 5.54 15.34
N GLY A 61 3.33 6.11 14.14
CA GLY A 61 2.59 7.33 13.87
C GLY A 61 1.19 7.04 13.32
N MET A 62 1.07 6.04 12.44
CA MET A 62 -0.17 5.79 11.68
C MET A 62 -0.25 4.34 11.26
N ILE A 63 -1.46 3.83 11.09
CA ILE A 63 -1.72 2.55 10.43
C ILE A 63 -2.70 2.75 9.30
N LEU A 64 -2.31 2.29 8.12
CA LEU A 64 -3.22 2.13 6.98
C LEU A 64 -3.68 0.68 6.95
N SER A 65 -4.99 0.46 6.96
CA SER A 65 -5.57 -0.87 6.72
C SER A 65 -6.62 -0.80 5.63
N GLY A 66 -6.85 -1.91 4.94
CA GLY A 66 -7.92 -1.98 3.97
C GLY A 66 -8.33 -3.40 3.60
N GLU A 67 -9.45 -3.48 2.89
CA GLU A 67 -10.02 -4.70 2.36
C GLU A 67 -10.10 -4.60 0.84
N TYR A 68 -9.66 -5.64 0.13
CA TYR A 68 -9.74 -5.73 -1.32
C TYR A 68 -11.16 -6.09 -1.77
N LEU A 69 -11.78 -5.20 -2.53
CA LEU A 69 -13.12 -5.37 -3.09
C LEU A 69 -13.09 -5.98 -4.50
N ALA A 70 -12.01 -5.79 -5.25
CA ALA A 70 -11.76 -6.41 -6.56
C ALA A 70 -10.26 -6.56 -6.80
N VAL A 71 -9.87 -7.70 -7.36
CA VAL A 71 -8.49 -8.01 -7.74
C VAL A 71 -8.52 -8.65 -9.14
N GLU A 72 -8.23 -7.85 -10.16
CA GLU A 72 -8.07 -8.30 -11.55
C GLU A 72 -6.60 -8.12 -11.91
N PRO A 73 -5.81 -9.21 -12.01
CA PRO A 73 -4.37 -9.13 -12.19
C PRO A 73 -3.95 -8.16 -13.30
N ILE A 74 -3.06 -7.22 -12.97
CA ILE A 74 -2.44 -6.24 -13.90
C ILE A 74 -3.42 -5.13 -14.38
N ASP A 75 -4.72 -5.30 -14.17
CA ASP A 75 -5.77 -4.40 -14.68
C ASP A 75 -6.41 -3.54 -13.58
N LEU A 76 -6.85 -4.15 -12.48
CA LEU A 76 -7.63 -3.45 -11.44
C LEU A 76 -7.31 -3.96 -10.04
N LEU A 77 -6.99 -3.02 -9.15
CA LEU A 77 -7.00 -3.23 -7.71
C LEU A 77 -7.98 -2.23 -7.12
N LYS A 78 -9.01 -2.72 -6.43
CA LYS A 78 -9.99 -1.87 -5.73
C LYS A 78 -10.01 -2.26 -4.27
N SER A 79 -9.87 -1.28 -3.39
CA SER A 79 -9.98 -1.49 -1.95
C SER A 79 -10.82 -0.40 -1.29
N LYS A 80 -11.26 -0.68 -0.07
CA LYS A 80 -11.70 0.32 0.88
C LYS A 80 -10.64 0.43 1.97
N GLU A 81 -10.16 1.64 2.22
CA GLU A 81 -9.10 1.90 3.19
C GLU A 81 -9.59 2.72 4.39
N THR A 82 -8.94 2.50 5.52
CA THR A 82 -9.16 3.21 6.78
C THR A 82 -7.81 3.53 7.41
N TRP A 83 -7.71 4.72 7.99
CA TRP A 83 -6.57 5.16 8.78
C TRP A 83 -6.91 5.07 10.26
N SER A 84 -5.97 4.59 11.07
CA SER A 84 -6.07 4.58 12.52
C SER A 84 -4.76 4.98 13.18
N GLU A 85 -4.85 5.40 14.43
CA GLU A 85 -3.72 5.47 15.36
C GLU A 85 -3.36 4.04 15.85
N PRO A 86 -2.13 3.80 16.33
CA PRO A 86 -1.72 2.53 16.94
C PRO A 86 -2.57 2.07 18.11
#